data_AF-A0A3A4ZXF5-F1
#
_entry.id   AF-A0A3A4ZXF5-F1
#
_cell.length_a   1.000
_cell.length_b   1.000
_cell.length_c   1.000
_cell.angle_alpha   90.00
_cell.angle_beta   90.00
_cell.angle_gamma   90.00
#
_symmetry.space_group_name_H-M   'P 1'
#
loop_
_entity.id
_entity.type
_entity.pdbx_description
1 polymer ?
#
loop_
_entity_poly.entity_id
_entity_poly.type
_entity_poly.pdbx_seq_one_letter_code
_entity_poly.pdbx_strand_id
1 'polypeptide(L)'
;MTGHQLTIEDRQTEIEALHREIFGEKQEKPQAPPKDPGPHLELSDRELIDRAHRARNGAKFAKLWRGDWQGDYPSQSEATAALLNALVFYCGPDLARVDRLFRQSGLMRKKWDRPQTGSTWGNLEIHKAVARATEFYTLRQTASPKVVPAQEDPRPGPQTAAPTKPALNPITAKDLAAKTFAPPRWAIPDLFPEGLIILAGKPKAGKSWLALNVAVAVASGSVALGKIQVDRGGVLYLALEDSERRLQERLSKIITFDSFPEDLHFLTARDFPPLHKGGLEALAGC
;
A
#
# COMPACT_ATOMS: atom_id res chain seq x y z
N MET A 1 4.68 36.65 -41.59
CA MET A 1 3.70 35.63 -41.19
C MET A 1 4.16 34.30 -41.75
N THR A 2 4.79 33.44 -40.97
CA THR A 2 5.13 32.08 -41.43
C THR A 2 5.47 31.26 -40.19
N GLY A 3 4.76 30.17 -39.94
CA GLY A 3 5.12 29.26 -38.85
C GLY A 3 4.00 28.43 -38.26
N HIS A 4 3.15 27.81 -39.06
CA HIS A 4 2.45 26.60 -38.59
C HIS A 4 2.91 25.45 -39.48
N GLN A 5 3.84 24.64 -38.96
CA GLN A 5 4.16 23.34 -39.57
C GLN A 5 2.91 22.46 -39.47
N LEU A 6 2.45 21.95 -40.61
CA LEU A 6 1.23 21.14 -40.79
C LEU A 6 1.48 19.62 -40.62
N THR A 7 2.66 19.24 -40.13
CA THR A 7 3.10 17.85 -39.99
C THR A 7 3.49 17.56 -38.55
N ILE A 8 2.89 16.52 -37.96
CA ILE A 8 3.28 16.02 -36.63
C ILE A 8 4.58 15.26 -36.80
N GLU A 9 5.68 15.82 -36.29
CA GLU A 9 7.01 15.22 -36.36
C GLU A 9 7.39 14.60 -35.02
N ASP A 10 8.20 13.52 -35.05
CA ASP A 10 8.71 12.89 -33.85
C ASP A 10 9.80 13.78 -33.23
N ARG A 11 9.47 14.35 -32.07
CA ARG A 11 10.28 15.33 -31.33
C ARG A 11 10.58 14.86 -29.91
N GLN A 12 10.70 13.54 -29.75
CA GLN A 12 10.89 12.88 -28.47
C GLN A 12 12.14 13.39 -27.74
N THR A 13 13.24 13.63 -28.46
CA THR A 13 14.50 14.12 -27.90
C THR A 13 14.37 15.53 -27.33
N GLU A 14 13.66 16.45 -28.02
CA GLU A 14 13.46 17.81 -27.52
C GLU A 14 12.50 17.84 -26.32
N ILE A 15 11.48 16.97 -26.30
CA ILE A 15 10.56 16.83 -25.16
C ILE A 15 11.29 16.26 -23.93
N GLU A 16 12.16 15.27 -24.12
CA GLU A 16 12.98 14.70 -23.03
C GLU A 16 14.00 15.69 -22.48
N ALA A 17 14.59 16.53 -23.34
CA ALA A 17 15.47 17.61 -22.94
C ALA A 17 14.71 18.66 -22.10
N LEU A 18 13.56 19.13 -22.58
CA LEU A 18 12.70 20.09 -21.85
C LEU A 18 12.18 19.51 -20.53
N HIS A 19 11.80 18.23 -20.52
CA HIS A 19 11.38 17.53 -19.31
C HIS A 19 12.51 17.46 -18.27
N ARG A 20 13.75 17.20 -18.69
CA ARG A 20 14.92 17.17 -17.81
C ARG A 20 15.28 18.55 -17.27
N GLU A 21 15.10 19.59 -18.07
CA GLU A 21 15.35 20.97 -17.69
C GLU A 21 14.32 21.48 -16.67
N ILE A 22 13.03 21.19 -16.89
CA ILE A 22 11.94 21.68 -16.04
C ILE A 22 11.79 20.86 -14.75
N PHE A 23 11.96 19.54 -14.83
CA PHE A 23 11.65 18.61 -13.73
C PHE A 23 12.87 17.89 -13.15
N GLY A 24 14.08 18.17 -13.65
CA GLY A 24 15.30 17.46 -13.29
C GLY A 24 15.39 16.06 -13.92
N GLU A 25 16.54 15.39 -13.74
CA GLU A 25 16.61 13.96 -14.04
C GLU A 25 15.58 13.21 -13.19
N LYS A 26 14.83 12.32 -13.84
CA LYS A 26 13.89 11.44 -13.15
C LYS A 26 14.69 10.60 -12.17
N GLN A 27 14.66 10.98 -10.89
CA GLN A 27 15.18 10.14 -9.82
C GLN A 27 14.39 8.83 -9.88
N GLU A 28 15.03 7.78 -10.40
CA GLU A 28 14.57 6.43 -10.13
C GLU A 28 14.59 6.28 -8.61
N LYS A 29 13.40 6.23 -8.01
CA LYS A 29 13.29 5.90 -6.59
C LYS A 29 14.11 4.62 -6.36
N PRO A 30 14.91 4.55 -5.30
CA PRO A 30 15.62 3.32 -4.95
C PRO A 30 14.61 2.18 -4.94
N GLN A 31 14.75 1.26 -5.90
CA GLN A 31 14.00 0.01 -5.86
C GLN A 31 14.43 -0.67 -4.56
N ALA A 32 13.47 -1.04 -3.72
CA ALA A 32 13.77 -1.95 -2.64
C ALA A 32 14.47 -3.17 -3.26
N PRO A 33 15.58 -3.67 -2.68
CA PRO A 33 16.24 -4.84 -3.22
C PRO A 33 15.18 -5.92 -3.42
N PRO A 34 15.12 -6.59 -4.58
CA PRO A 34 14.19 -7.68 -4.78
C PRO A 34 14.40 -8.64 -3.63
N LYS A 35 13.39 -8.77 -2.75
CA LYS A 35 13.43 -9.79 -1.70
C LYS A 35 13.61 -11.11 -2.43
N ASP A 36 14.59 -11.89 -1.98
CA ASP A 36 14.95 -13.18 -2.56
C ASP A 36 13.67 -13.92 -2.94
N PRO A 37 13.49 -14.32 -4.21
CA PRO A 37 12.42 -15.22 -4.56
C PRO A 37 12.69 -16.49 -3.77
N GLY A 38 11.97 -16.66 -2.65
CA GLY A 38 11.91 -17.92 -1.93
C GLY A 38 11.59 -19.05 -2.91
N PRO A 39 11.80 -20.32 -2.56
CA PRO A 39 11.86 -21.42 -3.52
C PRO A 39 10.54 -21.55 -4.31
N HIS A 40 10.45 -20.86 -5.46
CA HIS A 40 9.30 -20.79 -6.37
C HIS A 40 9.38 -21.86 -7.46
N LEU A 41 10.31 -22.80 -7.34
CA LEU A 41 10.72 -23.71 -8.42
C LEU A 41 9.95 -25.03 -8.51
N GLU A 42 9.09 -25.39 -7.55
CA GLU A 42 8.52 -26.75 -7.51
C GLU A 42 6.99 -26.87 -7.64
N LEU A 43 6.23 -25.78 -7.56
CA LEU A 43 4.76 -25.86 -7.72
C LEU A 43 4.36 -25.70 -9.19
N SER A 44 3.49 -26.59 -9.65
CA SER A 44 2.88 -26.49 -10.98
C SER A 44 1.89 -25.33 -11.05
N ASP A 45 1.67 -24.82 -12.26
CA ASP A 45 0.68 -23.80 -12.57
C ASP A 45 -0.71 -24.14 -12.00
N ARG A 46 -1.12 -25.40 -12.14
CA ARG A 46 -2.41 -25.89 -11.65
C ARG A 46 -2.49 -25.80 -10.12
N GLU A 47 -1.45 -26.20 -9.40
CA GLU A 47 -1.44 -26.15 -7.94
C GLU A 47 -1.46 -24.71 -7.42
N LEU A 48 -0.79 -23.78 -8.10
CA LEU A 48 -0.83 -22.35 -7.77
C LEU A 48 -2.24 -21.79 -7.94
N ILE A 49 -2.90 -22.13 -9.04
CA ILE A 49 -4.29 -21.71 -9.30
C ILE A 49 -5.26 -22.35 -8.30
N ASP A 50 -5.11 -23.63 -7.98
CA ASP A 50 -5.95 -24.32 -6.98
C ASP A 50 -5.80 -23.67 -5.59
N ARG A 51 -4.57 -23.26 -5.23
CA ARG A 51 -4.32 -22.53 -3.99
C ARG A 51 -4.93 -21.14 -4.01
N ALA A 52 -4.83 -20.42 -5.13
CA ALA A 52 -5.48 -19.13 -5.29
C ALA A 52 -7.02 -19.22 -5.14
N HIS A 53 -7.63 -20.30 -5.63
CA HIS A 53 -9.06 -20.58 -5.46
C HIS A 53 -9.45 -20.92 -4.01
N ARG A 54 -8.56 -21.57 -3.24
CA ARG A 54 -8.80 -21.97 -1.85
C ARG A 54 -8.43 -20.91 -0.80
N ALA A 55 -7.80 -19.81 -1.22
CA ALA A 55 -7.42 -18.74 -0.32
C ALA A 55 -8.64 -18.05 0.31
N ARG A 56 -8.42 -17.27 1.38
CA ARG A 56 -9.49 -16.51 2.07
C ARG A 56 -10.27 -15.57 1.12
N ASN A 57 -9.60 -15.05 0.10
CA ASN A 57 -10.17 -14.22 -0.96
C ASN A 57 -10.45 -15.00 -2.27
N GLY A 58 -10.42 -16.33 -2.22
CA GLY A 58 -10.49 -17.21 -3.39
C GLY A 58 -11.78 -17.10 -4.19
N ALA A 59 -12.91 -16.80 -3.55
CA ALA A 59 -14.17 -16.54 -4.25
C ALA A 59 -14.08 -15.35 -5.22
N LYS A 60 -13.37 -14.28 -4.81
CA LYS A 60 -13.12 -13.11 -5.65
C LYS A 60 -12.13 -13.43 -6.78
N PHE A 61 -11.08 -14.21 -6.48
CA PHE A 61 -10.16 -14.71 -7.49
C PHE A 61 -10.87 -15.56 -8.53
N ALA A 62 -11.74 -16.48 -8.12
CA ALA A 62 -12.49 -17.36 -9.02
C ALA A 62 -13.42 -16.59 -9.97
N LYS A 63 -14.12 -15.55 -9.47
CA LYS A 63 -14.91 -14.64 -10.32
C LYS A 63 -14.03 -13.97 -11.38
N LEU A 64 -12.93 -13.35 -10.96
CA LEU A 64 -11.99 -12.70 -11.88
C LEU A 64 -11.37 -13.68 -12.89
N TRP A 65 -11.02 -14.89 -12.44
CA TRP A 65 -10.45 -15.94 -13.28
C TRP A 65 -11.40 -16.38 -14.39
N ARG A 66 -12.71 -16.44 -14.12
CA ARG A 66 -13.75 -16.70 -15.12
C ARG A 66 -14.06 -15.51 -16.03
N GLY A 67 -13.58 -14.32 -15.70
CA GLY A 67 -13.91 -13.08 -16.41
C GLY A 67 -15.19 -12.41 -15.92
N ASP A 68 -15.74 -12.83 -14.77
CA ASP A 68 -16.92 -12.24 -14.13
C ASP A 68 -16.49 -10.99 -13.34
N TRP A 69 -16.26 -9.87 -14.03
CA TRP A 69 -15.79 -8.63 -13.39
C TRP A 69 -16.87 -7.55 -13.25
N GLN A 70 -17.94 -7.65 -14.01
CA GLN A 70 -19.02 -6.67 -14.05
C GLN A 70 -19.70 -6.57 -12.67
N GLY A 71 -19.90 -5.33 -12.20
CA GLY A 71 -20.43 -5.05 -10.87
C GLY A 71 -19.38 -4.97 -9.75
N ASP A 72 -18.27 -5.71 -9.88
CA ASP A 72 -17.18 -5.71 -8.89
C ASP A 72 -16.05 -4.71 -9.26
N TYR A 73 -15.94 -4.32 -10.53
CA TYR A 73 -14.92 -3.40 -11.04
C TYR A 73 -15.49 -2.33 -11.99
N PRO A 74 -15.01 -1.07 -11.94
CA PRO A 74 -15.48 0.01 -12.83
C PRO A 74 -15.17 -0.22 -14.32
N SER A 75 -14.10 -0.93 -14.63
CA SER A 75 -13.76 -1.34 -15.99
C SER A 75 -13.00 -2.65 -16.01
N GLN A 76 -13.02 -3.29 -17.18
CA GLN A 76 -12.23 -4.50 -17.44
C GLN A 76 -10.73 -4.27 -17.25
N SER A 77 -10.20 -3.06 -17.47
CA SER A 77 -8.77 -2.79 -17.27
C SER A 77 -8.39 -2.81 -15.79
N GLU A 78 -9.29 -2.38 -14.89
CA GLU A 78 -9.06 -2.48 -13.45
C GLU A 78 -9.20 -3.92 -12.95
N ALA A 79 -10.13 -4.70 -13.53
CA ALA A 79 -10.22 -6.14 -13.29
C ALA A 79 -8.96 -6.89 -13.76
N THR A 80 -8.42 -6.55 -14.94
CA THR A 80 -7.14 -7.08 -15.45
C THR A 80 -6.00 -6.82 -14.47
N ALA A 81 -5.87 -5.59 -13.98
CA ALA A 81 -4.83 -5.24 -13.01
C ALA A 81 -4.99 -6.01 -11.69
N ALA A 82 -6.23 -6.20 -11.20
CA ALA A 82 -6.48 -6.97 -10.00
C ALA A 82 -6.13 -8.46 -10.16
N LEU A 83 -6.45 -9.07 -11.30
CA LEU A 83 -6.07 -10.45 -11.58
C LEU A 83 -4.55 -10.59 -11.72
N LEU A 84 -3.87 -9.66 -12.40
CA LEU A 84 -2.41 -9.68 -12.54
C LEU A 84 -1.70 -9.58 -11.19
N ASN A 85 -2.16 -8.71 -10.28
CA ASN A 85 -1.59 -8.63 -8.94
C ASN A 85 -1.73 -9.96 -8.17
N ALA A 86 -2.86 -10.65 -8.32
CA ALA A 86 -3.05 -11.97 -7.70
C ALA A 86 -2.11 -13.01 -8.33
N LEU A 87 -1.99 -13.05 -9.66
CA LEU A 87 -1.10 -13.98 -10.35
C LEU A 87 0.37 -13.74 -9.99
N VAL A 88 0.81 -12.48 -9.95
CA VAL A 88 2.17 -12.11 -9.54
C VAL A 88 2.44 -12.53 -8.10
N PHE A 89 1.48 -12.35 -7.19
CA PHE A 89 1.64 -12.85 -5.82
C PHE A 89 1.90 -14.36 -5.80
N TYR A 90 1.13 -15.18 -6.52
CA TYR A 90 1.32 -16.64 -6.51
C TYR A 90 2.54 -17.14 -7.31
N CYS A 91 2.84 -16.50 -8.44
CA CYS A 91 3.85 -16.96 -9.40
C CYS A 91 5.24 -16.38 -9.14
N GLY A 92 5.35 -15.35 -8.30
CA GLY A 92 6.58 -14.58 -8.19
C GLY A 92 6.80 -13.66 -9.40
N PRO A 93 8.01 -13.10 -9.56
CA PRO A 93 8.38 -12.23 -10.69
C PRO A 93 8.60 -12.98 -12.01
N ASP A 94 8.02 -14.17 -12.20
CA ASP A 94 8.09 -14.95 -13.44
C ASP A 94 7.07 -14.43 -14.48
N LEU A 95 7.52 -13.47 -15.29
CA LEU A 95 6.69 -12.80 -16.31
C LEU A 95 6.06 -13.80 -17.28
N ALA A 96 6.82 -14.81 -17.71
CA ALA A 96 6.36 -15.79 -18.69
C ALA A 96 5.26 -16.70 -18.11
N ARG A 97 5.39 -17.10 -16.85
CA ARG A 97 4.35 -17.85 -16.14
C ARG A 97 3.10 -17.01 -15.91
N VAL A 98 3.26 -15.74 -15.51
CA VAL A 98 2.12 -14.81 -15.35
C VAL A 98 1.39 -14.60 -16.67
N ASP A 99 2.10 -14.41 -17.79
CA ASP A 99 1.48 -14.30 -19.13
C ASP A 99 0.71 -15.57 -19.51
N ARG A 100 1.35 -16.74 -19.37
CA ARG A 100 0.73 -18.05 -19.69
C ARG A 100 -0.54 -18.30 -18.88
N LEU A 101 -0.56 -17.92 -17.60
CA LEU A 101 -1.74 -18.06 -16.74
C LEU A 101 -2.81 -17.01 -17.06
N PHE A 102 -2.42 -15.76 -17.33
CA PHE A 102 -3.39 -14.72 -17.70
C PHE A 102 -4.15 -15.10 -18.98
N ARG A 103 -3.47 -15.69 -19.97
CA ARG A 103 -4.09 -16.18 -21.22
C ARG A 103 -5.13 -17.28 -21.00
N GLN A 104 -5.08 -17.99 -19.89
CA GLN A 104 -6.06 -19.02 -19.52
C GLN A 104 -7.28 -18.44 -18.79
N SER A 105 -7.25 -17.16 -18.41
CA SER A 105 -8.35 -16.51 -17.74
C SER A 105 -9.42 -15.98 -18.70
N GLY A 106 -10.66 -15.83 -18.21
CA GLY A 106 -11.74 -15.18 -18.95
C GLY A 106 -11.59 -13.68 -19.16
N LEU A 107 -10.52 -13.05 -18.63
CA LEU A 107 -10.19 -11.65 -18.90
C LEU A 107 -9.30 -11.46 -20.13
N MET A 108 -8.83 -12.54 -20.76
CA MET A 108 -8.01 -12.49 -21.96
C MET A 108 -8.77 -11.87 -23.14
N ARG A 109 -8.11 -10.99 -23.91
CA ARG A 109 -8.71 -10.30 -25.06
C ARG A 109 -7.68 -9.86 -26.10
N LYS A 110 -8.14 -9.52 -27.31
CA LYS A 110 -7.30 -9.04 -28.43
C LYS A 110 -6.36 -7.89 -28.08
N LYS A 111 -6.72 -7.02 -27.12
CA LYS A 111 -5.86 -5.91 -26.66
C LYS A 111 -4.55 -6.42 -26.03
N TRP A 112 -4.54 -7.63 -25.46
CA TRP A 112 -3.38 -8.19 -24.76
C TRP A 112 -2.14 -8.23 -25.64
N ASP A 113 -2.30 -8.70 -26.88
CA ASP A 113 -1.22 -8.83 -27.86
C ASP A 113 -1.05 -7.59 -28.75
N ARG A 114 -1.72 -6.47 -28.42
CA ARG A 114 -1.57 -5.22 -29.17
C ARG A 114 -0.11 -4.73 -29.04
N PRO A 115 0.59 -4.44 -30.15
CA PRO A 115 1.93 -3.87 -30.10
C PRO A 115 1.95 -2.52 -29.39
N GLN A 116 2.94 -2.31 -28.53
CA GLN A 116 3.16 -1.07 -27.80
C GLN A 116 4.64 -0.89 -27.48
N THR A 117 5.26 0.16 -28.02
CA THR A 117 6.64 0.62 -27.79
C THR A 117 7.63 -0.50 -27.39
N GLY A 118 8.09 -1.27 -28.38
CA GLY A 118 9.07 -2.35 -28.16
C GLY A 118 8.52 -3.60 -27.45
N SER A 119 7.23 -3.68 -27.16
CA SER A 119 6.58 -4.83 -26.51
C SER A 119 5.09 -4.96 -26.89
N THR A 120 4.30 -5.66 -26.08
CA THR A 120 2.83 -5.69 -26.17
C THR A 120 2.19 -5.01 -24.97
N TRP A 121 0.93 -4.57 -25.11
CA TRP A 121 0.17 -3.99 -24.00
C TRP A 121 0.12 -4.93 -22.80
N GLY A 122 -0.13 -6.23 -23.03
CA GLY A 122 -0.18 -7.23 -21.97
C GLY A 122 1.14 -7.36 -21.22
N ASN A 123 2.26 -7.43 -21.95
CA ASN A 123 3.57 -7.54 -21.32
C ASN A 123 3.89 -6.30 -20.46
N LEU A 124 3.56 -5.09 -20.95
CA LEU A 124 3.70 -3.86 -20.15
C LEU A 124 2.83 -3.87 -18.88
N GLU A 125 1.63 -4.45 -18.91
CA GLU A 125 0.81 -4.59 -17.71
C GLU A 125 1.39 -5.60 -16.71
N ILE A 126 1.99 -6.71 -17.17
CA ILE A 126 2.71 -7.65 -16.31
C ILE A 126 3.91 -6.94 -15.65
N HIS A 127 4.73 -6.22 -16.43
CA HIS A 127 5.86 -5.45 -15.90
C HIS A 127 5.42 -4.45 -14.82
N LYS A 128 4.30 -3.75 -15.04
CA LYS A 128 3.73 -2.84 -14.02
C LYS A 128 3.26 -3.57 -12.76
N ALA A 129 2.68 -4.76 -12.90
CA ALA A 129 2.21 -5.55 -11.76
C ALA A 129 3.39 -6.08 -10.93
N VAL A 130 4.44 -6.60 -11.58
CA VAL A 130 5.67 -7.06 -10.92
C VAL A 130 6.39 -5.91 -10.23
N ALA A 131 6.55 -4.76 -10.89
CA ALA A 131 7.19 -3.59 -10.29
C ALA A 131 6.45 -3.01 -9.07
N ARG A 132 5.15 -3.33 -8.92
CA ARG A 132 4.33 -2.91 -7.77
C ARG A 132 4.24 -3.98 -6.68
N ALA A 133 4.64 -5.22 -6.96
CA ALA A 133 4.53 -6.31 -6.02
C ALA A 133 5.54 -6.14 -4.87
N THR A 134 5.05 -6.18 -3.63
CA THR A 134 5.86 -6.04 -2.42
C THR A 134 6.09 -7.37 -1.71
N GLU A 135 5.30 -8.39 -2.05
CA GLU A 135 5.29 -9.71 -1.42
C GLU A 135 4.91 -10.78 -2.45
N PHE A 136 5.45 -11.99 -2.26
CA PHE A 136 5.18 -13.17 -3.07
C PHE A 136 4.77 -14.35 -2.18
N TYR A 137 4.02 -15.27 -2.77
CA TYR A 137 3.51 -16.46 -2.12
C TYR A 137 4.65 -17.42 -1.81
N THR A 138 4.96 -17.56 -0.53
CA THR A 138 5.92 -18.55 -0.05
C THR A 138 5.17 -19.75 0.50
N LEU A 139 5.63 -20.94 0.11
CA LEU A 139 5.28 -22.16 0.82
C LEU A 139 5.74 -21.99 2.27
N ARG A 140 4.78 -21.93 3.20
CA ARG A 140 5.09 -22.12 4.62
C ARG A 140 5.65 -23.53 4.73
N GLN A 141 6.98 -23.67 4.78
CA GLN A 141 7.60 -24.93 5.14
C GLN A 141 7.05 -25.27 6.51
N THR A 142 6.28 -26.36 6.60
CA THR A 142 6.12 -27.05 7.87
C THR A 142 7.52 -27.46 8.26
N ALA A 143 8.12 -26.74 9.21
CA ALA A 143 9.42 -27.08 9.75
C ALA A 143 9.35 -28.53 10.23
N SER A 144 9.98 -29.43 9.48
CA SER A 144 10.40 -30.71 10.03
C SER A 144 11.51 -30.40 11.04
N PRO A 145 11.52 -31.03 12.22
CA PRO A 145 12.43 -30.67 13.29
C PRO A 145 13.87 -30.90 12.83
N LYS A 146 14.66 -29.83 12.73
CA LYS A 146 16.12 -29.95 12.58
C LYS A 146 16.65 -30.57 13.87
N VAL A 147 17.02 -31.85 13.80
CA VAL A 147 17.95 -32.46 14.76
C VAL A 147 19.29 -31.76 14.57
N VAL A 148 19.64 -30.87 15.48
CA VAL A 148 21.00 -30.32 15.59
C VAL A 148 21.74 -31.22 16.57
N PRO A 149 22.93 -31.76 16.24
CA PRO A 149 23.72 -32.49 17.21
C PRO A 149 24.23 -31.51 18.26
N ALA A 150 24.01 -31.86 19.53
CA ALA A 150 24.45 -31.08 20.68
C ALA A 150 25.99 -31.07 20.77
N GLN A 151 26.57 -29.88 20.73
CA GLN A 151 27.81 -29.59 21.44
C GLN A 151 27.48 -28.58 22.53
N GLU A 152 27.59 -29.03 23.78
CA GLU A 152 27.42 -28.21 24.98
C GLU A 152 28.67 -27.34 25.17
N ASP A 153 28.47 -26.02 25.28
CA ASP A 153 29.46 -25.08 25.77
C ASP A 153 28.81 -24.28 26.93
N PRO A 154 29.35 -24.33 28.17
CA PRO A 154 28.63 -23.92 29.36
C PRO A 154 28.82 -22.43 29.64
N ARG A 155 27.86 -21.59 29.24
CA ARG A 155 27.72 -20.23 29.75
C ARG A 155 26.25 -19.92 30.06
N PRO A 156 25.90 -19.41 31.25
CA PRO A 156 24.51 -19.17 31.63
C PRO A 156 23.96 -17.94 30.90
N GLY A 157 23.14 -18.17 29.88
CA GLY A 157 22.31 -17.14 29.25
C GLY A 157 21.00 -16.89 30.02
N PRO A 158 20.40 -15.69 29.92
CA PRO A 158 19.15 -15.35 30.61
C PRO A 158 18.02 -16.28 30.15
N GLN A 159 17.36 -16.91 31.11
CA GLN A 159 16.27 -17.87 30.89
C GLN A 159 15.12 -17.18 30.14
N THR A 160 15.00 -17.46 28.85
CA THR A 160 13.82 -17.07 28.06
C THR A 160 12.74 -18.11 28.35
N ALA A 161 11.69 -17.70 29.07
CA ALA A 161 10.52 -18.53 29.30
C ALA A 161 9.95 -19.02 27.96
N ALA A 162 9.65 -20.32 27.88
CA ALA A 162 9.02 -20.92 26.71
C ALA A 162 7.72 -20.18 26.33
N PRO A 163 7.37 -20.07 25.02
CA PRO A 163 6.14 -19.42 24.61
C PRO A 163 4.93 -20.22 25.11
N THR A 164 4.32 -19.76 26.20
CA THR A 164 3.03 -20.27 26.70
C THR A 164 1.96 -20.01 25.64
N LYS A 165 1.25 -21.07 25.26
CA LYS A 165 0.05 -21.01 24.42
C LYS A 165 -0.89 -19.94 24.98
N PRO A 166 -1.39 -18.98 24.17
CA PRO A 166 -2.17 -17.87 24.69
C PRO A 166 -3.46 -18.40 25.33
N ALA A 167 -3.66 -18.09 26.61
CA ALA A 167 -4.89 -18.41 27.31
C ALA A 167 -6.06 -17.63 26.70
N LEU A 168 -7.16 -18.33 26.39
CA LEU A 168 -8.39 -17.67 25.97
C LEU A 168 -9.18 -17.28 27.21
N ASN A 169 -9.55 -16.00 27.31
CA ASN A 169 -10.37 -15.46 28.40
C ASN A 169 -11.74 -15.05 27.84
N PRO A 170 -12.68 -16.01 27.65
CA PRO A 170 -14.01 -15.70 27.13
C PRO A 170 -14.82 -14.88 28.16
N ILE A 171 -15.52 -13.85 27.66
CA ILE A 171 -16.50 -13.08 28.44
C ILE A 171 -17.90 -13.65 28.18
N THR A 172 -18.72 -13.80 29.23
CA THR A 172 -20.11 -14.22 29.05
C THR A 172 -20.97 -13.08 28.53
N ALA A 173 -22.08 -13.39 27.86
CA ALA A 173 -23.04 -12.38 27.42
C ALA A 173 -23.59 -11.55 28.60
N LYS A 174 -23.76 -12.18 29.76
CA LYS A 174 -24.21 -11.53 31.01
C LYS A 174 -23.18 -10.51 31.49
N ASP A 175 -21.91 -10.89 31.52
CA ASP A 175 -20.84 -9.99 31.98
C ASP A 175 -20.62 -8.85 30.99
N LEU A 176 -20.75 -9.11 29.69
CA LEU A 176 -20.68 -8.07 28.66
C LEU A 176 -21.83 -7.07 28.78
N ALA A 177 -23.06 -7.54 29.01
CA ALA A 177 -24.23 -6.68 29.18
C ALA A 177 -24.15 -5.80 30.44
N ALA A 178 -23.43 -6.26 31.47
CA ALA A 178 -23.19 -5.50 32.70
C ALA A 178 -22.03 -4.48 32.59
N LYS A 179 -21.30 -4.46 31.47
CA LYS A 179 -20.21 -3.49 31.27
C LYS A 179 -20.75 -2.11 30.93
N THR A 180 -20.25 -1.11 31.66
CA THR A 180 -20.38 0.30 31.28
C THR A 180 -19.16 0.70 30.47
N PHE A 181 -19.37 1.17 29.24
CA PHE A 181 -18.32 1.68 28.37
C PHE A 181 -18.31 3.21 28.42
N ALA A 182 -17.12 3.80 28.46
CA ALA A 182 -16.98 5.23 28.23
C ALA A 182 -17.50 5.58 26.83
N PRO A 183 -18.12 6.76 26.65
CA PRO A 183 -18.48 7.21 25.31
C PRO A 183 -17.22 7.26 24.42
N PRO A 184 -17.33 6.84 23.15
CA PRO A 184 -16.19 6.85 22.24
C PRO A 184 -15.65 8.27 22.08
N ARG A 185 -14.33 8.43 22.14
CA ARG A 185 -13.68 9.71 21.83
C ARG A 185 -13.64 9.89 20.31
N TRP A 186 -13.92 11.10 19.84
CA TRP A 186 -13.94 11.40 18.40
C TRP A 186 -12.91 12.48 18.09
N ALA A 187 -12.06 12.22 17.10
CA ALA A 187 -11.23 13.27 16.49
C ALA A 187 -12.07 14.15 15.55
N ILE A 188 -13.06 13.54 14.88
CA ILE A 188 -14.12 14.24 14.14
C ILE A 188 -15.45 13.57 14.48
N PRO A 189 -16.43 14.31 15.03
CA PRO A 189 -17.75 13.78 15.36
C PRO A 189 -18.35 12.96 14.21
N ASP A 190 -18.85 11.77 14.55
CA ASP A 190 -19.51 10.80 13.66
C ASP A 190 -18.70 10.30 12.46
N LEU A 191 -17.43 10.69 12.34
CA LEU A 191 -16.58 10.32 11.23
C LEU A 191 -15.33 9.58 11.69
N PHE A 192 -14.53 10.19 12.58
CA PHE A 192 -13.24 9.65 13.01
C PHE A 192 -13.27 9.34 14.51
N PRO A 193 -13.67 8.11 14.91
CA PRO A 193 -13.57 7.67 16.29
C PRO A 193 -12.11 7.38 16.66
N GLU A 194 -11.82 7.32 17.95
CA GLU A 194 -10.53 6.85 18.45
C GLU A 194 -10.18 5.46 17.90
N GLY A 195 -8.90 5.24 17.58
CA GLY A 195 -8.40 3.99 17.01
C GLY A 195 -7.66 4.20 15.69
N LEU A 196 -7.72 3.19 14.82
CA LEU A 196 -7.03 3.18 13.53
C LEU A 196 -8.01 3.38 12.38
N ILE A 197 -7.76 4.41 11.57
CA ILE A 197 -8.52 4.71 10.36
C ILE A 197 -7.57 4.63 9.17
N ILE A 198 -7.98 3.91 8.12
CA ILE A 198 -7.20 3.76 6.89
C ILE A 198 -7.89 4.54 5.77
N LEU A 199 -7.23 5.59 5.27
CA LEU A 199 -7.67 6.30 4.07
C LEU A 199 -7.14 5.59 2.82
N ALA A 200 -8.02 4.93 2.07
CA ALA A 200 -7.68 4.21 0.84
C ALA A 200 -8.40 4.81 -0.38
N GLY A 201 -7.77 4.73 -1.56
CA GLY A 201 -8.33 5.30 -2.78
C GLY A 201 -7.28 5.49 -3.87
N LYS A 202 -7.74 5.75 -5.11
CA LYS A 202 -6.88 5.91 -6.29
C LYS A 202 -5.81 7.01 -6.07
N PRO A 203 -4.65 6.95 -6.75
CA PRO A 203 -3.68 8.04 -6.75
C PRO A 203 -4.35 9.38 -7.08
N LYS A 204 -3.93 10.46 -6.40
CA LYS A 204 -4.47 11.83 -6.56
C LYS A 204 -5.94 12.03 -6.18
N ALA A 205 -6.60 11.05 -5.57
CA ALA A 205 -7.99 11.18 -5.07
C ALA A 205 -8.16 12.08 -3.81
N GLY A 206 -7.15 12.87 -3.44
CA GLY A 206 -7.26 13.80 -2.30
C GLY A 206 -7.02 13.22 -0.91
N LYS A 207 -6.59 11.96 -0.75
CA LYS A 207 -6.36 11.33 0.59
C LYS A 207 -5.44 12.15 1.51
N SER A 208 -4.29 12.57 1.01
CA SER A 208 -3.34 13.38 1.79
C SER A 208 -3.89 14.78 2.09
N TRP A 209 -4.73 15.32 1.19
CA TRP A 209 -5.43 16.59 1.43
C TRP A 209 -6.48 16.46 2.52
N LEU A 210 -7.24 15.37 2.51
CA LEU A 210 -8.19 15.04 3.56
C LEU A 210 -7.48 14.87 4.91
N ALA A 211 -6.43 14.05 4.97
CA ALA A 211 -5.65 13.84 6.19
C ALA A 211 -5.10 15.18 6.75
N LEU A 212 -4.54 16.03 5.89
CA LEU A 212 -3.99 17.30 6.30
C LEU A 212 -5.07 18.31 6.73
N ASN A 213 -6.22 18.35 6.04
CA ASN A 213 -7.35 19.20 6.43
C ASN A 213 -7.88 18.82 7.82
N VAL A 214 -8.01 17.52 8.09
CA VAL A 214 -8.41 17.01 9.41
C VAL A 214 -7.38 17.39 10.48
N ALA A 215 -6.09 17.22 10.20
CA ALA A 215 -5.02 17.58 11.11
C ALA A 215 -5.06 19.07 11.49
N VAL A 216 -5.24 19.96 10.49
CA VAL A 216 -5.39 21.40 10.72
C VAL A 216 -6.66 21.69 11.52
N ALA A 217 -7.80 21.08 11.16
CA ALA A 217 -9.06 21.33 11.85
C ALA A 217 -8.98 20.97 13.33
N VAL A 218 -8.44 19.79 13.66
CA VAL A 218 -8.28 19.31 15.05
C VAL A 218 -7.27 20.17 15.82
N ALA A 219 -6.12 20.48 15.22
CA ALA A 219 -5.11 21.29 15.89
C ALA A 219 -5.59 22.74 16.15
N SER A 220 -6.48 23.26 15.31
CA SER A 220 -7.08 24.58 15.48
C SER A 220 -8.39 24.57 16.27
N GLY A 221 -9.00 23.41 16.54
CA GLY A 221 -10.36 23.33 17.09
C GLY A 221 -11.41 24.02 16.21
N SER A 222 -11.27 23.88 14.89
CA SER A 222 -12.06 24.63 13.89
C SER A 222 -13.06 23.73 13.16
N VAL A 223 -13.38 24.04 11.90
CA VAL A 223 -14.37 23.32 11.10
C VAL A 223 -13.67 22.35 10.16
N ALA A 224 -13.81 21.05 10.42
CA ALA A 224 -13.41 20.00 9.50
C ALA A 224 -14.43 19.84 8.36
N LEU A 225 -13.92 19.55 7.15
CA LEU A 225 -14.75 19.26 5.96
C LEU A 225 -15.80 20.35 5.63
N GLY A 226 -15.53 21.59 6.04
CA GLY A 226 -16.39 22.75 5.80
C GLY A 226 -17.71 22.78 6.59
N LYS A 227 -17.98 21.80 7.47
CA LYS A 227 -19.25 21.77 8.22
C LYS A 227 -19.21 21.15 9.63
N ILE A 228 -18.15 20.42 9.99
CA ILE A 228 -18.10 19.68 11.25
C ILE A 228 -17.23 20.45 12.23
N GLN A 229 -17.81 21.00 13.29
CA GLN A 229 -17.04 21.59 14.38
C GLN A 229 -16.27 20.48 15.12
N VAL A 230 -14.98 20.69 15.38
CA VAL A 230 -14.14 19.73 16.10
C VAL A 230 -13.53 20.36 17.34
N ASP A 231 -13.33 19.55 18.38
CA ASP A 231 -12.61 19.97 19.58
C ASP A 231 -11.12 20.12 19.28
N ARG A 232 -10.47 21.09 19.94
CA ARG A 232 -9.03 21.30 19.81
C ARG A 232 -8.27 20.13 20.44
N GLY A 233 -7.26 19.62 19.73
CA GLY A 233 -6.37 18.58 20.24
C GLY A 233 -4.99 18.62 19.60
N GLY A 234 -4.00 18.01 20.28
CA GLY A 234 -2.65 17.88 19.75
C GLY A 234 -2.60 16.92 18.56
N VAL A 235 -1.87 17.30 17.51
CA VAL A 235 -1.75 16.51 16.29
C VAL A 235 -0.28 16.35 15.91
N LEU A 236 0.16 15.10 15.82
CA LEU A 236 1.42 14.72 15.18
C LEU A 236 1.14 14.16 13.78
N TYR A 237 1.60 14.86 12.75
CA TYR A 237 1.44 14.47 11.35
C TYR A 237 2.76 13.92 10.79
N LEU A 238 2.81 12.60 10.55
CA LEU A 238 3.95 11.92 9.95
C LEU A 238 3.89 12.03 8.41
N ALA A 239 4.53 13.04 7.85
CA ALA A 239 4.55 13.36 6.43
C ALA A 239 5.67 12.62 5.68
N LEU A 240 5.69 11.29 5.76
CA LEU A 240 6.82 10.47 5.29
C LEU A 240 7.00 10.43 3.76
N GLU A 241 6.03 10.92 2.99
CA GLU A 241 6.10 11.04 1.52
C GLU A 241 6.19 12.49 1.02
N ASP A 242 6.20 13.47 1.91
CA ASP A 242 6.24 14.89 1.56
C ASP A 242 7.57 15.52 1.99
N SER A 243 8.04 16.49 1.20
CA SER A 243 9.11 17.40 1.64
C SER A 243 8.51 18.56 2.44
N GLU A 244 9.33 19.21 3.28
CA GLU A 244 8.93 20.41 4.02
C GLU A 244 8.39 21.50 3.10
N ARG A 245 9.02 21.73 1.93
CA ARG A 245 8.54 22.68 0.91
C ARG A 245 7.13 22.33 0.44
N ARG A 246 6.88 21.05 0.13
CA ARG A 246 5.57 20.60 -0.35
C ARG A 246 4.50 20.67 0.75
N LEU A 247 4.86 20.39 2.00
CA LEU A 247 4.00 20.59 3.16
C LEU A 247 3.64 22.06 3.34
N GLN A 248 4.62 22.96 3.29
CA GLN A 248 4.43 24.41 3.40
C GLN A 248 3.45 24.93 2.33
N GLU A 249 3.65 24.54 1.07
CA GLU A 249 2.76 24.91 -0.04
C GLU A 249 1.33 24.36 0.09
N ARG A 250 1.16 23.22 0.75
CA ARG A 250 -0.17 22.63 1.00
C ARG A 250 -0.87 23.31 2.16
N LEU A 251 -0.13 23.57 3.24
CA LEU A 251 -0.65 24.25 4.41
C LEU A 251 -1.16 25.65 4.05
N SER A 252 -0.41 26.41 3.25
CA SER A 252 -0.85 27.74 2.79
C SER A 252 -2.14 27.73 1.95
N LYS A 253 -2.51 26.57 1.38
CA LYS A 253 -3.75 26.40 0.62
C LYS A 253 -4.93 25.94 1.48
N ILE A 254 -4.65 25.36 2.66
CA ILE A 254 -5.67 24.84 3.58
C ILE A 254 -5.99 25.87 4.66
N ILE A 255 -4.95 26.50 5.20
CA ILE A 255 -5.06 27.48 6.28
C ILE A 255 -5.45 28.81 5.66
N THR A 256 -6.68 29.23 5.94
CA THR A 256 -7.23 30.53 5.57
C THR A 256 -7.21 31.51 6.74
N PHE A 257 -6.57 31.14 7.86
CA PHE A 257 -6.48 31.93 9.08
C PHE A 257 -5.25 32.84 9.07
N ASP A 258 -5.27 33.87 9.90
CA ASP A 258 -4.15 34.80 10.09
C ASP A 258 -2.95 34.16 10.81
N SER A 259 -3.12 32.98 11.40
CA SER A 259 -2.07 32.25 12.12
C SER A 259 -2.15 30.73 11.95
N PHE A 260 -1.00 30.07 12.15
CA PHE A 260 -0.87 28.61 12.09
C PHE A 260 -1.10 27.99 13.48
N PRO A 261 -1.70 26.78 13.57
CA PRO A 261 -1.90 26.11 14.85
C PRO A 261 -0.58 25.67 15.48
N GLU A 262 -0.38 26.01 16.76
CA GLU A 262 0.83 25.66 17.52
C GLU A 262 0.90 24.15 17.84
N ASP A 263 -0.24 23.50 18.02
CA ASP A 263 -0.33 22.07 18.39
C ASP A 263 -0.30 21.11 17.19
N LEU A 264 0.08 21.60 16.00
CA LEU A 264 0.24 20.80 14.78
C LEU A 264 1.71 20.58 14.47
N HIS A 265 2.22 19.41 14.86
CA HIS A 265 3.62 19.03 14.67
C HIS A 265 3.78 18.14 13.45
N PHE A 266 4.88 18.31 12.72
CA PHE A 266 5.22 17.50 11.54
C PHE A 266 6.54 16.76 11.73
N LEU A 267 6.58 15.52 11.28
CA LEU A 267 7.83 14.79 11.05
C LEU A 267 7.87 14.31 9.61
N THR A 268 9.00 14.55 8.93
CA THR A 268 9.24 14.04 7.58
C THR A 268 10.10 12.79 7.64
N ALA A 269 10.28 12.10 6.50
CA ALA A 269 11.16 10.93 6.43
C ALA A 269 12.64 11.23 6.77
N ARG A 270 13.04 12.50 6.81
CA ARG A 270 14.37 12.93 7.27
C ARG A 270 14.55 12.70 8.77
N ASP A 271 13.51 12.98 9.56
CA ASP A 271 13.57 13.07 11.02
C ASP A 271 12.82 11.93 11.71
N PHE A 272 12.17 11.05 10.93
CA PHE A 272 11.48 9.88 11.44
C PHE A 272 12.10 8.58 10.89
N PRO A 273 12.69 7.73 11.75
CA PRO A 273 13.29 6.48 11.31
C PRO A 273 12.20 5.47 10.89
N PRO A 274 12.53 4.49 10.01
CA PRO A 274 11.61 3.41 9.69
C PRO A 274 11.11 2.69 10.95
N LEU A 275 9.85 2.25 10.95
CA LEU A 275 9.22 1.61 12.12
C LEU A 275 10.03 0.42 12.69
N HIS A 276 10.65 -0.38 11.83
CA HIS A 276 11.48 -1.54 12.22
C HIS A 276 12.92 -1.18 12.64
N LYS A 277 13.28 0.11 12.60
CA LYS A 277 14.61 0.63 12.93
C LYS A 277 14.53 1.74 13.99
N GLY A 278 13.77 1.52 15.06
CA GLY A 278 13.66 2.49 16.16
C GLY A 278 12.48 3.45 16.06
N GLY A 279 11.68 3.43 14.99
CA GLY A 279 10.55 4.35 14.82
C GLY A 279 9.38 4.09 15.78
N LEU A 280 9.19 2.83 16.19
CA LEU A 280 8.17 2.49 17.19
C LEU A 280 8.54 3.02 18.57
N GLU A 281 9.81 2.86 18.94
CA GLU A 281 10.38 3.34 20.20
C GLU A 281 10.37 4.87 20.26
N ALA A 282 10.65 5.54 19.13
CA ALA A 282 10.57 6.99 19.02
C ALA A 282 9.14 7.51 19.24
N LEU A 283 8.12 6.82 18.69
CA LEU A 283 6.70 7.20 18.89
C LEU A 283 6.21 6.98 20.32
N ALA A 284 6.74 5.97 21.02
CA ALA A 284 6.34 5.69 22.40
C ALA A 284 6.81 6.77 23.40
N GLY A 285 7.74 7.64 23.00
CA GLY A 285 8.24 8.76 23.80
C GLY A 285 7.67 10.13 23.44
N CYS A 286 6.71 10.21 22.50
CA CYS A 286 6.05 11.45 22.07
C CYS A 286 4.72 11.71 22.80
#